data_AF-A0A847KM80-F1
#
_entry.id   AF-A0A847KM80-F1
#
_cell.length_a   1.000
_cell.length_b   1.000
_cell.length_c   1.000
_cell.angle_alpha   90.00
_cell.angle_beta   90.00
_cell.angle_gamma   90.00
#
_symmetry.space_group_name_H-M   'P 1'
#
loop_
_entity.id
_entity.type
_entity.pdbx_description
1 polymer ?
#
loop_
_entity_poly.entity_id
_entity_poly.type
_entity_poly.pdbx_seq_one_letter_code
_entity_poly.pdbx_strand_id
1 'polypeptide(L)'
;MARPKPTGFPPEGEELPSAVVDNHTHLPLGPDAAADFPQGVEPLPIDVQLARAARAGVVALIHSGCDLPGLEPAVAVARAHAPVAAAIAIHPNEATHHARVTDVGPDGWEPRFRPHHEVSLDDAVARVAELAAGEPRVVAIGETGLDNFRTAGRGHAVQREAFRAHIALAKELDLPLQIHDRDAHADVLDVLRRDGAPERTVFHCFSGDPALAEVLNEHGWYASFAGPITYKTNEELRAACRAMDPELVLVETDAPYLTPAPFRGRPNASYLMTHTVRAVAVALGMELTQACQQIMANTRRVYGAWWQ
;
A
#
# COMPACT_ATOMS: atom_id res chain seq x y z
N MET A 1 10.85 3.40 -38.60
CA MET A 1 10.81 2.41 -37.50
C MET A 1 10.56 3.16 -36.21
N ALA A 2 9.50 2.80 -35.47
CA ALA A 2 9.25 3.42 -34.17
C ALA A 2 10.40 3.04 -33.21
N ARG A 3 10.90 4.00 -32.42
CA ARG A 3 11.87 3.71 -31.35
C ARG A 3 11.25 2.64 -30.42
N PRO A 4 12.00 1.61 -30.01
CA PRO A 4 11.51 0.65 -29.03
C PRO A 4 11.11 1.40 -27.75
N LYS A 5 9.96 1.04 -27.18
CA LYS A 5 9.49 1.65 -25.94
C LYS A 5 10.51 1.35 -24.83
N PRO A 6 10.91 2.33 -24.00
CA PRO A 6 11.79 2.08 -22.86
C PRO A 6 11.15 1.08 -21.90
N THR A 7 11.87 0.04 -21.50
CA THR A 7 11.37 -1.03 -20.61
C THR A 7 11.86 -0.89 -19.17
N GLY A 8 13.06 -0.35 -18.94
CA GLY A 8 13.63 -0.19 -17.60
C GLY A 8 13.00 0.95 -16.78
N PHE A 9 13.52 1.18 -15.57
CA PHE A 9 13.08 2.24 -14.66
C PHE A 9 13.08 3.65 -15.30
N PRO A 10 12.02 4.45 -15.09
CA PRO A 10 11.97 5.84 -15.55
C PRO A 10 13.11 6.72 -15.00
N PRO A 11 13.49 7.81 -15.68
CA PRO A 11 14.46 8.76 -15.13
C PRO A 11 13.90 9.43 -13.87
N GLU A 12 14.80 9.93 -13.01
CA GLU A 12 14.42 10.80 -11.89
C GLU A 12 13.76 12.09 -12.41
N GLY A 13 12.72 12.53 -11.72
CA GLY A 13 12.01 13.77 -12.00
C GLY A 13 12.58 14.96 -11.21
N GLU A 14 11.84 16.07 -11.21
CA GLU A 14 12.13 17.23 -10.36
C GLU A 14 11.83 16.90 -8.89
N GLU A 15 12.79 17.19 -8.01
CA GLU A 15 12.68 17.06 -6.56
C GLU A 15 11.44 17.79 -6.01
N LEU A 16 10.84 17.26 -4.95
CA LEU A 16 9.76 17.93 -4.25
C LEU A 16 10.28 19.09 -3.39
N PRO A 17 9.54 20.21 -3.32
CA PRO A 17 9.97 21.38 -2.55
C PRO A 17 9.93 21.17 -1.02
N SER A 18 9.30 20.09 -0.55
CA SER A 18 9.34 19.67 0.84
C SER A 18 9.24 18.14 0.95
N ALA A 19 9.79 17.59 2.02
CA ALA A 19 9.92 16.16 2.24
C ALA A 19 8.55 15.47 2.39
N VAL A 20 8.45 14.27 1.83
CA VAL A 20 7.30 13.36 1.96
C VAL A 20 7.78 11.95 2.30
N VAL A 21 6.84 11.08 2.68
CA VAL A 21 7.08 9.66 2.94
C VAL A 21 6.26 8.83 1.97
N ASP A 22 6.85 7.77 1.43
CA ASP A 22 6.11 6.78 0.65
C ASP A 22 5.36 5.87 1.63
N ASN A 23 4.06 6.10 1.79
CA ASN A 23 3.28 5.43 2.83
C ASN A 23 3.02 3.94 2.52
N HIS A 24 3.32 3.48 1.29
CA HIS A 24 3.14 2.08 0.91
C HIS A 24 3.97 1.70 -0.33
N THR A 25 4.89 0.75 -0.17
CA THR A 25 5.64 0.15 -1.29
C THR A 25 6.01 -1.31 -1.02
N HIS A 26 6.05 -2.12 -2.07
CA HIS A 26 6.65 -3.45 -2.04
C HIS A 26 8.09 -3.35 -2.56
N LEU A 27 9.04 -3.23 -1.62
CA LEU A 27 10.44 -3.38 -1.95
C LEU A 27 10.67 -4.79 -2.52
N PRO A 28 11.45 -4.91 -3.60
CA PRO A 28 11.71 -6.19 -4.26
C PRO A 28 12.72 -7.01 -3.44
N LEU A 29 12.24 -7.64 -2.38
CA LEU A 29 13.04 -8.46 -1.48
C LEU A 29 13.00 -9.94 -1.89
N GLY A 30 14.14 -10.62 -1.79
CA GLY A 30 14.23 -12.06 -1.99
C GLY A 30 14.43 -12.51 -3.45
N PRO A 31 14.50 -13.84 -3.68
CA PRO A 31 14.89 -14.41 -4.97
C PRO A 31 13.80 -14.29 -6.05
N ASP A 32 12.53 -14.22 -5.64
CA ASP A 32 11.38 -14.16 -6.55
C ASP A 32 11.02 -12.72 -6.94
N ALA A 33 11.69 -11.71 -6.39
CA ALA A 33 11.33 -10.31 -6.58
C ALA A 33 11.33 -9.85 -8.05
N ALA A 34 12.13 -10.50 -8.91
CA ALA A 34 12.15 -10.22 -10.35
C ALA A 34 10.83 -10.60 -11.05
N ALA A 35 10.00 -11.46 -10.46
CA ALA A 35 8.71 -11.88 -11.03
C ALA A 35 7.69 -10.73 -11.13
N ASP A 36 7.85 -9.69 -10.31
CA ASP A 36 6.96 -8.53 -10.29
C ASP A 36 7.37 -7.43 -11.29
N PHE A 37 8.48 -7.64 -12.02
CA PHE A 37 9.01 -6.69 -12.99
C PHE A 37 8.73 -7.10 -14.43
N PRO A 38 8.66 -6.12 -15.37
CA PRO A 38 8.62 -6.43 -16.79
C PRO A 38 9.80 -7.31 -17.20
N GLN A 39 9.57 -8.19 -18.18
CA GLN A 39 10.58 -9.13 -18.66
C GLN A 39 11.90 -8.42 -19.02
N GLY A 40 13.00 -8.90 -18.43
CA GLY A 40 14.35 -8.38 -18.65
C GLY A 40 14.68 -7.10 -17.88
N VAL A 41 13.85 -6.73 -16.90
CA VAL A 41 14.11 -5.62 -15.98
C VAL A 41 14.45 -6.18 -14.61
N GLU A 42 15.70 -6.00 -14.19
CA GLU A 42 16.14 -6.38 -12.86
C GLU A 42 15.70 -5.35 -11.81
N PRO A 43 15.29 -5.79 -10.61
CA PRO A 43 15.00 -4.89 -9.51
C PRO A 43 16.21 -4.01 -9.16
N LEU A 44 15.95 -2.78 -8.73
CA LEU A 44 17.02 -1.91 -8.22
C LEU A 44 17.48 -2.40 -6.83
N PRO A 45 18.80 -2.44 -6.55
CA PRO A 45 19.28 -2.67 -5.19
C PRO A 45 18.70 -1.64 -4.23
N ILE A 46 18.40 -2.05 -3.00
CA ILE A 46 17.73 -1.19 -2.01
C ILE A 46 18.45 0.15 -1.78
N ASP A 47 19.79 0.13 -1.64
CA ASP A 47 20.57 1.36 -1.44
C ASP A 47 20.42 2.32 -2.62
N VAL A 48 20.30 1.79 -3.83
CA VAL A 48 20.03 2.61 -5.02
C VAL A 48 18.62 3.19 -4.92
N GLN A 49 17.60 2.39 -4.57
CA GLN A 49 16.23 2.88 -4.42
C GLN A 49 16.12 3.99 -3.39
N LEU A 50 16.69 3.79 -2.20
CA LEU A 50 16.71 4.79 -1.12
C LEU A 50 17.45 6.06 -1.53
N ALA A 51 18.59 5.94 -2.20
CA ALA A 51 19.34 7.11 -2.67
C ALA A 51 18.56 7.91 -3.74
N ARG A 52 17.83 7.23 -4.63
CA ARG A 52 16.96 7.91 -5.62
C ARG A 52 15.77 8.58 -4.95
N ALA A 53 15.13 7.89 -4.00
CA ALA A 53 14.01 8.41 -3.23
C ALA A 53 14.40 9.69 -2.49
N ALA A 54 15.54 9.67 -1.79
CA ALA A 54 16.05 10.83 -1.06
C ALA A 54 16.29 12.04 -1.98
N ARG A 55 16.90 11.85 -3.16
CA ARG A 55 17.09 12.93 -4.16
C ARG A 55 15.78 13.49 -4.72
N ALA A 56 14.69 12.74 -4.63
CA ALA A 56 13.38 13.16 -5.07
C ALA A 56 12.57 13.87 -3.97
N GLY A 57 13.12 13.99 -2.75
CA GLY A 57 12.42 14.52 -1.58
C GLY A 57 11.57 13.48 -0.84
N VAL A 58 11.74 12.19 -1.14
CA VAL A 58 11.08 11.08 -0.44
C VAL A 58 12.03 10.54 0.62
N VAL A 59 11.81 10.93 1.88
CA VAL A 59 12.81 10.77 2.95
C VAL A 59 12.69 9.45 3.73
N ALA A 60 11.55 8.79 3.61
CA ALA A 60 11.27 7.51 4.25
C ALA A 60 10.24 6.73 3.43
N LEU A 61 10.13 5.44 3.70
CA LEU A 61 9.14 4.56 3.07
C LEU A 61 8.64 3.50 4.05
N ILE A 62 7.39 3.08 3.86
CA ILE A 62 6.79 1.93 4.56
C ILE A 62 6.73 0.77 3.58
N HIS A 63 7.49 -0.27 3.88
CA HIS A 63 7.49 -1.49 3.10
C HIS A 63 6.39 -2.45 3.57
N SER A 64 5.54 -2.92 2.65
CA SER A 64 4.48 -3.89 2.91
C SER A 64 4.97 -5.33 2.79
N GLY A 65 4.96 -6.07 3.91
CA GLY A 65 5.14 -7.51 3.97
C GLY A 65 3.78 -8.21 4.11
N CYS A 66 3.32 -8.84 3.04
CA CYS A 66 1.92 -9.17 2.86
C CYS A 66 1.62 -10.69 2.79
N ASP A 67 2.66 -11.52 2.89
CA ASP A 67 2.59 -12.99 2.91
C ASP A 67 3.56 -13.55 3.97
N LEU A 68 3.38 -14.83 4.34
CA LEU A 68 4.17 -15.44 5.41
C LEU A 68 5.70 -15.38 5.13
N PRO A 69 6.21 -15.71 3.92
CA PRO A 69 7.64 -15.58 3.62
C PRO A 69 8.16 -14.14 3.61
N GLY A 70 7.29 -13.15 3.39
CA GLY A 70 7.62 -11.74 3.31
C GLY A 70 7.63 -11.01 4.66
N LEU A 71 7.07 -11.60 5.72
CA LEU A 71 7.00 -10.94 7.04
C LEU A 71 8.39 -10.67 7.63
N GLU A 72 9.25 -11.69 7.77
CA GLU A 72 10.59 -11.50 8.34
C GLU A 72 11.51 -10.66 7.45
N PRO A 73 11.55 -10.82 6.11
CA PRO A 73 12.28 -9.91 5.24
C PRO A 73 11.85 -8.45 5.39
N ALA A 74 10.55 -8.18 5.51
CA ALA A 74 10.05 -6.82 5.70
C ALA A 74 10.54 -6.21 7.02
N VAL A 75 10.49 -6.98 8.10
CA VAL A 75 11.05 -6.58 9.40
C VAL A 75 12.56 -6.40 9.33
N ALA A 76 13.28 -7.32 8.69
CA ALA A 76 14.73 -7.28 8.60
C ALA A 76 15.22 -6.03 7.83
N VAL A 77 14.55 -5.68 6.73
CA VAL A 77 14.91 -4.48 5.96
C VAL A 77 14.62 -3.20 6.74
N ALA A 78 13.52 -3.15 7.50
CA ALA A 78 13.17 -2.01 8.34
C ALA A 78 14.16 -1.79 9.50
N ARG A 79 14.75 -2.87 10.03
CA ARG A 79 15.86 -2.80 10.99
C ARG A 79 17.16 -2.31 10.37
N ALA A 80 17.47 -2.80 9.16
CA ALA A 80 18.76 -2.55 8.52
C ALA A 80 18.87 -1.13 7.94
N HIS A 81 17.76 -0.50 7.59
CA HIS A 81 17.74 0.79 6.90
C HIS A 81 16.91 1.82 7.68
N ALA A 82 17.58 2.85 8.21
CA ALA A 82 16.95 3.92 9.00
C ALA A 82 15.76 4.65 8.32
N PRO A 83 15.70 4.81 6.98
CA PRO A 83 14.52 5.38 6.31
C PRO A 83 13.33 4.42 6.18
N VAL A 84 13.50 3.13 6.44
CA VAL A 84 12.50 2.09 6.14
C VAL A 84 11.77 1.66 7.41
N ALA A 85 10.44 1.65 7.37
CA ALA A 85 9.58 0.94 8.31
C ALA A 85 8.84 -0.19 7.60
N ALA A 86 8.20 -1.07 8.36
CA ALA A 86 7.38 -2.16 7.85
C ALA A 86 5.90 -1.95 8.20
N ALA A 87 5.02 -2.27 7.26
CA ALA A 87 3.65 -2.69 7.53
C ALA A 87 3.60 -4.19 7.27
N ILE A 88 3.03 -4.97 8.19
CA ILE A 88 2.89 -6.42 7.98
C ILE A 88 1.47 -6.93 8.25
N ALA A 89 1.02 -7.86 7.41
CA ALA A 89 -0.22 -8.61 7.55
C ALA A 89 -0.24 -9.82 6.60
N ILE A 90 -1.29 -10.65 6.70
CA ILE A 90 -1.64 -11.59 5.64
C ILE A 90 -2.66 -10.92 4.71
N HIS A 91 -2.25 -10.68 3.47
CA HIS A 91 -3.07 -10.08 2.41
C HIS A 91 -4.33 -10.91 2.12
N PRO A 92 -5.47 -10.30 1.74
CA PRO A 92 -6.70 -11.03 1.42
C PRO A 92 -6.51 -12.23 0.47
N ASN A 93 -5.73 -12.06 -0.59
CA ASN A 93 -5.44 -13.13 -1.54
C ASN A 93 -4.55 -14.25 -0.96
N GLU A 94 -3.69 -13.97 0.03
CA GLU A 94 -2.89 -14.98 0.71
C GLU A 94 -3.69 -15.69 1.81
N ALA A 95 -4.60 -14.97 2.47
CA ALA A 95 -5.50 -15.56 3.45
C ALA A 95 -6.36 -16.68 2.83
N THR A 96 -6.87 -16.47 1.61
CA THR A 96 -7.60 -17.51 0.88
C THR A 96 -6.72 -18.72 0.54
N HIS A 97 -5.44 -18.50 0.25
CA HIS A 97 -4.49 -19.58 0.01
C HIS A 97 -4.21 -20.42 1.27
N HIS A 98 -3.96 -19.79 2.42
CA HIS A 98 -3.79 -20.48 3.71
C HIS A 98 -5.05 -21.30 4.09
N ALA A 99 -6.24 -20.79 3.74
CA ALA A 99 -7.49 -21.53 3.92
C ALA A 99 -7.80 -22.55 2.81
N ARG A 100 -6.87 -22.78 1.88
CA ARG A 100 -6.97 -23.74 0.75
C ARG A 100 -8.11 -23.48 -0.24
N VAL A 101 -8.53 -22.23 -0.40
CA VAL A 101 -9.63 -21.87 -1.32
C VAL A 101 -9.23 -22.21 -2.74
N THR A 102 -10.10 -22.95 -3.44
CA THR A 102 -9.88 -23.40 -4.82
C THR A 102 -10.82 -22.70 -5.82
N ASP A 103 -11.70 -21.83 -5.34
CA ASP A 103 -12.59 -21.04 -6.18
C ASP A 103 -11.76 -20.12 -7.08
N VAL A 104 -12.08 -20.08 -8.38
CA VAL A 104 -11.42 -19.20 -9.35
C VAL A 104 -12.03 -17.80 -9.24
N GLY A 105 -11.17 -16.79 -9.19
CA GLY A 105 -11.59 -15.39 -9.09
C GLY A 105 -12.40 -14.91 -10.30
N PRO A 106 -13.21 -13.85 -10.16
CA PRO A 106 -13.93 -13.24 -11.29
C PRO A 106 -13.03 -12.80 -12.44
N ASP A 107 -11.77 -12.47 -12.17
CA ASP A 107 -10.75 -12.13 -13.16
C ASP A 107 -10.11 -13.34 -13.85
N GLY A 108 -10.55 -14.56 -13.50
CA GLY A 108 -9.98 -15.81 -13.98
C GLY A 108 -8.69 -16.21 -13.24
N TRP A 109 -8.37 -15.56 -12.12
CA TRP A 109 -7.21 -15.92 -11.32
C TRP A 109 -7.41 -17.27 -10.63
N GLU A 110 -6.57 -18.23 -10.99
CA GLU A 110 -6.56 -19.56 -10.40
C GLU A 110 -5.65 -19.58 -9.16
N PRO A 111 -6.15 -20.05 -8.00
CA PRO A 111 -5.34 -20.18 -6.78
C PRO A 111 -4.09 -21.02 -7.00
N ARG A 112 -2.94 -20.54 -6.50
CA ARG A 112 -1.65 -21.23 -6.61
C ARG A 112 -1.07 -21.48 -5.23
N PHE A 113 -1.03 -22.75 -4.84
CA PHE A 113 -0.51 -23.12 -3.54
C PHE A 113 1.01 -23.24 -3.54
N ARG A 114 1.65 -22.64 -2.52
CA ARG A 114 3.08 -22.75 -2.21
C ARG A 114 3.27 -23.48 -0.87
N PRO A 115 4.48 -23.97 -0.55
CA PRO A 115 4.72 -24.69 0.70
C PRO A 115 4.28 -23.95 1.96
N HIS A 116 4.42 -22.62 2.01
CA HIS A 116 4.03 -21.84 3.19
C HIS A 116 2.52 -21.81 3.44
N HIS A 117 1.68 -22.14 2.44
CA HIS A 117 0.23 -22.30 2.62
C HIS A 117 -0.17 -23.59 3.37
N GLU A 118 0.81 -24.42 3.77
CA GLU A 118 0.58 -25.50 4.75
C GLU A 118 0.38 -24.98 6.17
N VAL A 119 0.90 -23.79 6.47
CA VAL A 119 0.62 -23.08 7.72
C VAL A 119 -0.83 -22.62 7.71
N SER A 120 -1.55 -22.80 8.82
CA SER A 120 -2.94 -22.38 8.93
C SER A 120 -3.05 -20.85 8.87
N LEU A 121 -4.22 -20.32 8.50
CA LEU A 121 -4.47 -18.88 8.52
C LEU A 121 -4.25 -18.30 9.92
N ASP A 122 -4.73 -18.99 10.95
CA ASP A 122 -4.57 -18.56 12.35
C ASP A 122 -3.10 -18.48 12.75
N ASP A 123 -2.29 -19.48 12.40
CA ASP A 123 -0.86 -19.48 12.69
C ASP A 123 -0.11 -18.39 11.91
N ALA A 124 -0.52 -18.13 10.66
CA ALA A 124 0.04 -17.06 9.84
C ALA A 124 -0.27 -15.67 10.45
N VAL A 125 -1.51 -15.43 10.90
CA VAL A 125 -1.89 -14.20 11.61
C VAL A 125 -1.21 -14.10 12.97
N ALA A 126 -1.05 -15.21 13.71
CA ALA A 126 -0.30 -15.24 14.95
C ALA A 126 1.17 -14.84 14.74
N ARG A 127 1.77 -15.21 13.60
CA ARG A 127 3.12 -14.80 13.24
C ARG A 127 3.22 -13.28 12.99
N VAL A 128 2.20 -12.69 12.35
CA VAL A 128 2.10 -11.22 12.22
C VAL A 128 2.08 -10.57 13.59
N ALA A 129 1.26 -11.07 14.51
CA ALA A 129 1.14 -10.52 15.86
C ALA A 129 2.45 -10.58 16.65
N GLU A 130 3.16 -11.70 16.60
CA GLU A 130 4.47 -11.86 17.26
C GLU A 130 5.50 -10.86 16.74
N LEU A 131 5.61 -10.72 15.41
CA LEU A 131 6.56 -9.81 14.79
C LEU A 131 6.21 -8.34 15.06
N ALA A 132 4.94 -7.97 14.94
CA ALA A 132 4.48 -6.60 15.16
C ALA A 132 4.67 -6.16 16.61
N ALA A 133 4.41 -7.03 17.59
CA ALA A 133 4.62 -6.72 19.00
C ALA A 133 6.11 -6.62 19.39
N GLY A 134 6.98 -7.37 18.69
CA GLY A 134 8.41 -7.46 18.99
C GLY A 134 9.29 -6.44 18.27
N GLU A 135 8.75 -5.70 17.29
CA GLU A 135 9.54 -4.84 16.42
C GLU A 135 9.02 -3.39 16.37
N PRO A 136 9.72 -2.41 16.97
CA PRO A 136 9.34 -0.99 16.92
C PRO A 136 9.31 -0.40 15.51
N ARG A 137 9.97 -1.04 14.54
CA ARG A 137 9.98 -0.63 13.13
C ARG A 137 8.78 -1.17 12.33
N VAL A 138 7.91 -1.98 12.95
CA VAL A 138 6.58 -2.29 12.42
C VAL A 138 5.65 -1.17 12.83
N VAL A 139 5.25 -0.33 11.88
CA VAL A 139 4.48 0.91 12.12
C VAL A 139 3.01 0.79 11.73
N ALA A 140 2.59 -0.35 11.18
CA ALA A 140 1.21 -0.61 10.82
C ALA A 140 0.92 -2.11 10.71
N ILE A 141 -0.34 -2.48 10.91
CA ILE A 141 -0.88 -3.77 10.48
C ILE A 141 -1.46 -3.59 9.08
N GLY A 142 -0.90 -4.30 8.11
CA GLY A 142 -1.30 -4.23 6.71
C GLY A 142 -0.18 -4.70 5.79
N GLU A 143 -0.45 -5.05 4.55
CA GLU A 143 -1.73 -4.87 3.87
C GLU A 143 -2.74 -5.99 4.15
N THR A 144 -3.94 -5.63 4.59
CA THR A 144 -5.07 -6.55 4.84
C THR A 144 -6.35 -5.94 4.28
N GLY A 145 -7.46 -6.66 4.19
CA GLY A 145 -8.71 -6.12 3.67
C GLY A 145 -9.42 -7.13 2.80
N LEU A 146 -10.05 -6.66 1.71
CA LEU A 146 -10.87 -7.48 0.83
C LEU A 146 -10.52 -7.24 -0.65
N ASP A 147 -10.41 -8.34 -1.41
CA ASP A 147 -10.16 -8.33 -2.86
C ASP A 147 -11.21 -9.21 -3.55
N ASN A 148 -12.35 -8.60 -3.89
CA ASN A 148 -13.45 -9.29 -4.59
C ASN A 148 -13.16 -9.47 -6.08
N PHE A 149 -12.13 -8.80 -6.63
CA PHE A 149 -11.73 -8.95 -8.02
C PHE A 149 -11.06 -10.31 -8.27
N ARG A 150 -10.27 -10.79 -7.31
CA ARG A 150 -9.55 -12.09 -7.37
C ARG A 150 -10.19 -13.22 -6.57
N THR A 151 -11.21 -12.93 -5.78
CA THR A 151 -11.79 -13.91 -4.86
C THR A 151 -13.25 -14.16 -5.15
N ALA A 152 -13.62 -15.44 -5.09
CA ALA A 152 -14.98 -15.93 -5.28
C ALA A 152 -15.36 -16.93 -4.17
N GLY A 153 -16.65 -17.28 -4.13
CA GLY A 153 -17.16 -18.41 -3.37
C GLY A 153 -16.82 -18.32 -1.87
N ARG A 154 -16.23 -19.37 -1.32
CA ARG A 154 -15.92 -19.42 0.12
C ARG A 154 -14.80 -18.45 0.51
N GLY A 155 -14.03 -17.96 -0.46
CA GLY A 155 -12.94 -17.02 -0.20
C GLY A 155 -13.40 -15.70 0.39
N HIS A 156 -14.60 -15.21 0.08
CA HIS A 156 -15.13 -13.97 0.69
C HIS A 156 -15.28 -14.09 2.21
N ALA A 157 -15.70 -15.26 2.72
CA ALA A 157 -15.81 -15.48 4.16
C ALA A 157 -14.43 -15.52 4.83
N VAL A 158 -13.45 -16.17 4.18
CA VAL A 158 -12.07 -16.25 4.66
C VAL A 158 -11.41 -14.87 4.73
N GLN A 159 -11.55 -14.04 3.68
CA GLN A 159 -11.01 -12.69 3.70
C GLN A 159 -11.62 -11.84 4.81
N ARG A 160 -12.94 -11.95 5.04
CA ARG A 160 -13.60 -11.23 6.15
C ARG A 160 -13.07 -11.69 7.51
N GLU A 161 -12.86 -12.99 7.71
CA GLU A 161 -12.29 -13.51 8.95
C GLU A 161 -10.87 -12.99 9.20
N ALA A 162 -10.00 -13.08 8.19
CA ALA A 162 -8.65 -12.53 8.26
C ALA A 162 -8.67 -11.02 8.52
N PHE A 163 -9.52 -10.27 7.82
CA PHE A 163 -9.61 -8.82 7.99
C PHE A 163 -10.07 -8.43 9.40
N ARG A 164 -11.05 -9.14 9.97
CA ARG A 164 -11.50 -8.96 11.35
C ARG A 164 -10.38 -9.25 12.36
N ALA A 165 -9.59 -10.30 12.13
CA ALA A 165 -8.46 -10.64 13.00
C ALA A 165 -7.38 -9.54 12.98
N HIS A 166 -7.04 -9.01 11.81
CA HIS A 166 -6.08 -7.91 11.70
C HIS A 166 -6.62 -6.59 12.27
N ILE A 167 -7.93 -6.30 12.13
CA ILE A 167 -8.56 -5.15 12.82
C ILE A 167 -8.41 -5.27 14.33
N ALA A 168 -8.66 -6.46 14.90
CA ALA A 168 -8.50 -6.71 16.32
C ALA A 168 -7.03 -6.51 16.75
N LEU A 169 -6.09 -7.07 16.00
CA LEU A 169 -4.65 -6.93 16.25
C LEU A 169 -4.17 -5.48 16.19
N ALA A 170 -4.60 -4.71 15.18
CA ALA A 170 -4.25 -3.30 15.05
C ALA A 170 -4.71 -2.49 16.27
N LYS A 171 -5.93 -2.76 16.79
CA LYS A 171 -6.43 -2.12 18.01
C LYS A 171 -5.67 -2.56 19.26
N GLU A 172 -5.33 -3.84 19.36
CA GLU A 172 -4.58 -4.38 20.51
C GLU A 172 -3.18 -3.76 20.62
N LEU A 173 -2.50 -3.59 19.48
CA LEU A 173 -1.15 -3.03 19.42
C LEU A 173 -1.11 -1.51 19.28
N ASP A 174 -2.27 -0.84 19.24
CA ASP A 174 -2.38 0.59 18.94
C ASP A 174 -1.64 0.99 17.65
N LEU A 175 -1.70 0.13 16.63
CA LEU A 175 -1.08 0.36 15.33
C LEU A 175 -2.12 0.80 14.29
N PRO A 176 -1.74 1.70 13.36
CA PRO A 176 -2.52 1.96 12.17
C PRO A 176 -2.85 0.70 11.38
N LEU A 177 -4.01 0.71 10.72
CA LEU A 177 -4.44 -0.33 9.79
C LEU A 177 -4.33 0.19 8.35
N GLN A 178 -3.62 -0.55 7.49
CA GLN A 178 -3.60 -0.30 6.04
C GLN A 178 -4.49 -1.33 5.32
N ILE A 179 -5.49 -0.81 4.61
CA ILE A 179 -6.57 -1.57 3.99
C ILE A 179 -6.37 -1.66 2.48
N HIS A 180 -6.28 -2.89 1.97
CA HIS A 180 -6.59 -3.26 0.60
C HIS A 180 -8.10 -3.29 0.38
N ASP A 181 -8.54 -2.55 -0.62
CA ASP A 181 -9.94 -2.52 -1.01
C ASP A 181 -10.03 -2.53 -2.53
N ARG A 182 -10.42 -3.69 -3.06
CA ARG A 182 -10.58 -3.89 -4.50
C ARG A 182 -11.90 -4.57 -4.81
N ASP A 183 -12.76 -3.84 -5.52
CA ASP A 183 -14.15 -4.22 -5.83
C ASP A 183 -14.95 -4.62 -4.56
N ALA A 184 -14.59 -4.06 -3.41
CA ALA A 184 -15.08 -4.50 -2.10
C ALA A 184 -15.50 -3.35 -1.15
N HIS A 185 -15.65 -2.12 -1.66
CA HIS A 185 -15.90 -0.92 -0.85
C HIS A 185 -17.00 -1.10 0.20
N ALA A 186 -18.17 -1.58 -0.23
CA ALA A 186 -19.31 -1.77 0.67
C ALA A 186 -19.05 -2.83 1.76
N ASP A 187 -18.30 -3.88 1.42
CA ASP A 187 -17.97 -4.97 2.33
C ASP A 187 -16.91 -4.56 3.35
N VAL A 188 -15.90 -3.78 2.91
CA VAL A 188 -14.89 -3.19 3.79
C VAL A 188 -15.58 -2.28 4.81
N LEU A 189 -16.46 -1.38 4.36
CA LEU A 189 -17.22 -0.49 5.24
C LEU A 189 -18.10 -1.26 6.23
N ASP A 190 -18.76 -2.34 5.80
CA ASP A 190 -19.58 -3.17 6.67
C ASP A 190 -18.75 -3.83 7.79
N VAL A 191 -17.57 -4.38 7.46
CA VAL A 191 -16.66 -4.96 8.46
C VAL A 191 -16.15 -3.89 9.43
N LEU A 192 -15.67 -2.75 8.93
CA LEU A 192 -15.19 -1.64 9.78
C LEU A 192 -16.27 -1.15 10.76
N ARG A 193 -17.54 -1.09 10.33
CA ARG A 193 -18.67 -0.68 11.18
C ARG A 193 -19.02 -1.74 12.23
N ARG A 194 -19.02 -3.02 11.87
CA ARG A 194 -19.40 -4.12 12.77
C ARG A 194 -18.33 -4.44 13.80
N ASP A 195 -17.07 -4.39 13.38
CA ASP A 195 -15.94 -4.80 14.20
C ASP A 195 -15.28 -3.62 14.92
N GLY A 196 -15.60 -2.40 14.51
CA GLY A 196 -14.99 -1.17 15.01
C GLY A 196 -13.62 -0.94 14.38
N ALA A 197 -13.55 0.03 13.49
CA ALA A 197 -12.33 0.47 12.84
C ALA A 197 -11.28 0.95 13.87
N PRO A 198 -9.99 0.65 13.65
CA PRO A 198 -8.91 1.31 14.39
C PRO A 198 -8.96 2.83 14.21
N GLU A 199 -8.50 3.57 15.21
CA GLU A 199 -8.48 5.05 15.18
C GLU A 199 -7.74 5.57 13.93
N ARG A 200 -6.62 4.93 13.60
CA ARG A 200 -5.81 5.24 12.43
C ARG A 200 -6.07 4.21 11.34
N THR A 201 -7.09 4.46 10.53
CA THR A 201 -7.50 3.59 9.42
C THR A 201 -7.15 4.24 8.08
N VAL A 202 -6.39 3.52 7.25
CA VAL A 202 -5.85 4.01 5.97
C VAL A 202 -6.32 3.10 4.85
N PHE A 203 -7.05 3.65 3.89
CA PHE A 203 -7.34 2.99 2.63
C PHE A 203 -6.14 3.18 1.71
N HIS A 204 -5.29 2.15 1.65
CA HIS A 204 -4.14 2.13 0.76
C HIS A 204 -4.64 2.01 -0.69
N CYS A 205 -3.86 2.53 -1.62
CA CYS A 205 -4.14 2.60 -3.05
C CYS A 205 -5.60 2.98 -3.32
N PHE A 206 -6.05 4.06 -2.66
CA PHE A 206 -7.44 4.48 -2.67
C PHE A 206 -7.96 4.57 -4.11
N SER A 207 -9.04 3.85 -4.38
CA SER A 207 -9.61 3.67 -5.72
C SER A 207 -11.10 4.02 -5.80
N GLY A 208 -11.65 4.58 -4.72
CA GLY A 208 -13.06 4.93 -4.60
C GLY A 208 -13.48 6.20 -5.32
N ASP A 209 -14.78 6.47 -5.22
CA ASP A 209 -15.46 7.64 -5.77
C ASP A 209 -15.65 8.75 -4.70
N PRO A 210 -16.22 9.91 -5.05
CA PRO A 210 -16.52 10.95 -4.07
C PRO A 210 -17.45 10.52 -2.94
N ALA A 211 -18.35 9.56 -3.16
CA ALA A 211 -19.24 9.11 -2.09
C ALA A 211 -18.46 8.32 -1.02
N LEU A 212 -17.50 7.48 -1.44
CA LEU A 212 -16.60 6.84 -0.49
C LEU A 212 -15.68 7.85 0.22
N ALA A 213 -15.19 8.87 -0.49
CA ALA A 213 -14.38 9.94 0.12
C ALA A 213 -15.13 10.66 1.25
N GLU A 214 -16.42 10.98 1.07
CA GLU A 214 -17.23 11.59 2.14
C GLU A 214 -17.41 10.66 3.34
N VAL A 215 -17.55 9.36 3.13
CA VAL A 215 -17.58 8.38 4.24
C VAL A 215 -16.26 8.37 5.00
N LEU A 216 -15.12 8.44 4.31
CA LEU A 216 -13.82 8.54 4.96
C LEU A 216 -13.70 9.84 5.77
N ASN A 217 -14.15 10.98 5.23
CA ASN A 217 -14.18 12.26 5.95
C ASN A 217 -15.02 12.17 7.24
N GLU A 218 -16.23 11.60 7.16
CA GLU A 218 -17.13 11.45 8.31
C GLU A 218 -16.52 10.64 9.46
N HIS A 219 -15.69 9.66 9.12
CA HIS A 219 -15.05 8.77 10.08
C HIS A 219 -13.62 9.16 10.48
N GLY A 220 -13.04 10.19 9.86
CA GLY A 220 -11.64 10.57 10.07
C GLY A 220 -10.64 9.53 9.53
N TRP A 221 -11.02 8.79 8.50
CA TRP A 221 -10.17 7.78 7.87
C TRP A 221 -9.37 8.37 6.71
N TYR A 222 -8.20 7.81 6.47
CA TYR A 222 -7.24 8.33 5.50
C TYR A 222 -7.39 7.66 4.14
N ALA A 223 -7.25 8.45 3.06
CA ALA A 223 -7.12 7.96 1.69
C ALA A 223 -5.67 8.14 1.23
N SER A 224 -4.98 7.03 0.91
CA SER A 224 -3.63 7.08 0.36
C SER A 224 -3.67 6.93 -1.16
N PHE A 225 -3.26 7.99 -1.88
CA PHE A 225 -3.34 8.02 -3.34
C PHE A 225 -2.04 7.53 -3.99
N ALA A 226 -2.16 6.57 -4.90
CA ALA A 226 -1.06 6.05 -5.70
C ALA A 226 -1.02 6.66 -7.12
N GLY A 227 -0.11 6.17 -7.96
CA GLY A 227 0.07 6.62 -9.34
C GLY A 227 -1.19 6.74 -10.23
N PRO A 228 -2.28 5.96 -10.05
CA PRO A 228 -3.49 6.08 -10.86
C PRO A 228 -4.17 7.47 -10.85
N ILE A 229 -3.95 8.30 -9.83
CA ILE A 229 -4.44 9.69 -9.78
C ILE A 229 -3.96 10.50 -10.99
N THR A 230 -2.79 10.17 -11.52
CA THR A 230 -2.15 10.82 -12.68
C THR A 230 -2.75 10.40 -14.02
N TYR A 231 -3.57 9.34 -14.06
CA TYR A 231 -4.08 8.78 -15.31
C TYR A 231 -5.24 9.62 -15.83
N LYS A 232 -5.13 10.10 -17.07
CA LYS A 232 -6.15 10.97 -17.70
C LYS A 232 -7.58 10.46 -17.55
N THR A 233 -7.79 9.15 -17.63
CA THR A 233 -9.12 8.50 -17.53
C THR A 233 -9.71 8.49 -16.12
N ASN A 234 -8.89 8.64 -15.07
CA ASN A 234 -9.31 8.44 -13.68
C ASN A 234 -9.86 9.75 -13.09
N GLU A 235 -10.87 10.34 -13.73
CA GLU A 235 -11.48 11.59 -13.26
C GLU A 235 -12.27 11.39 -11.97
N GLU A 236 -12.95 10.26 -11.79
CA GLU A 236 -13.67 9.96 -10.54
C GLU A 236 -12.73 9.90 -9.34
N LEU A 237 -11.55 9.29 -9.49
CA LEU A 237 -10.54 9.27 -8.43
C LEU A 237 -10.03 10.67 -8.08
N ARG A 238 -9.85 11.56 -9.09
CA ARG A 238 -9.51 12.96 -8.84
C ARG A 238 -10.66 13.74 -8.20
N ALA A 239 -11.90 13.41 -8.54
CA ALA A 239 -13.09 13.97 -7.90
C ALA A 239 -13.18 13.54 -6.43
N ALA A 240 -12.85 12.29 -6.13
CA ALA A 240 -12.76 11.79 -4.76
C ALA A 240 -11.67 12.51 -3.99
N CYS A 241 -10.46 12.65 -4.57
CA CYS A 241 -9.37 13.42 -3.98
C CYS A 241 -9.76 14.88 -3.67
N ARG A 242 -10.56 15.51 -4.54
CA ARG A 242 -11.12 16.86 -4.31
C ARG A 242 -12.12 16.93 -3.16
N ALA A 243 -12.84 15.85 -2.89
CA ALA A 243 -13.85 15.78 -1.83
C ALA A 243 -13.22 15.45 -0.47
N MET A 244 -12.07 14.77 -0.44
CA MET A 244 -11.36 14.47 0.80
C MET A 244 -10.95 15.75 1.55
N ASP A 245 -11.05 15.72 2.88
CA ASP A 245 -10.36 16.68 3.73
C ASP A 245 -8.83 16.56 3.49
N PRO A 246 -8.11 17.64 3.15
CA PRO A 246 -6.65 17.59 2.98
C PRO A 246 -5.89 17.01 4.18
N GLU A 247 -6.46 17.07 5.39
CA GLU A 247 -5.91 16.46 6.59
C GLU A 247 -5.98 14.91 6.62
N LEU A 248 -6.77 14.31 5.73
CA LEU A 248 -6.97 12.86 5.63
C LEU A 248 -6.34 12.28 4.36
N VAL A 249 -5.55 13.06 3.63
CA VAL A 249 -4.90 12.64 2.38
C VAL A 249 -3.47 12.18 2.61
N LEU A 250 -3.14 10.98 2.15
CA LEU A 250 -1.80 10.42 2.08
C LEU A 250 -1.41 10.14 0.63
N VAL A 251 -0.13 9.80 0.42
CA VAL A 251 0.42 9.46 -0.89
C VAL A 251 1.33 8.25 -0.79
N GLU A 252 1.37 7.47 -1.85
CA GLU A 252 2.20 6.27 -1.94
C GLU A 252 2.57 5.95 -3.38
N THR A 253 3.42 4.95 -3.56
CA THR A 253 3.73 4.42 -4.89
C THR A 253 3.04 3.12 -5.23
N ASP A 254 2.86 2.23 -4.24
CA ASP A 254 2.54 0.83 -4.48
C ASP A 254 3.55 0.17 -5.45
N ALA A 255 4.81 0.63 -5.41
CA ALA A 255 5.86 0.10 -6.28
C ALA A 255 6.10 -1.39 -5.96
N PRO A 256 6.42 -2.24 -6.96
CA PRO A 256 6.79 -1.89 -8.34
C PRO A 256 5.62 -1.67 -9.30
N TYR A 257 4.38 -1.71 -8.80
CA TYR A 257 3.16 -1.55 -9.57
C TYR A 257 2.78 -0.08 -9.78
N LEU A 258 1.72 0.14 -10.57
CA LEU A 258 1.02 1.42 -10.67
C LEU A 258 1.85 2.65 -11.05
N THR A 259 2.87 2.48 -11.89
CA THR A 259 3.76 3.56 -12.34
C THR A 259 2.98 4.78 -12.87
N PRO A 260 3.20 5.98 -12.30
CA PRO A 260 2.46 7.18 -12.68
C PRO A 260 2.67 7.57 -14.15
N ALA A 261 1.70 8.28 -14.72
CA ALA A 261 1.83 8.90 -16.03
C ALA A 261 2.98 9.94 -16.02
N PRO A 262 3.79 10.01 -17.10
CA PRO A 262 3.62 9.38 -18.40
C PRO A 262 4.31 8.00 -18.55
N PHE A 263 4.70 7.34 -17.45
CA PHE A 263 5.59 6.17 -17.47
C PHE A 263 4.90 4.81 -17.33
N ARG A 264 3.57 4.76 -17.50
CA ARG A 264 2.77 3.52 -17.45
C ARG A 264 3.41 2.38 -18.26
N GLY A 265 3.43 1.18 -17.70
CA GLY A 265 4.00 -0.02 -18.31
C GLY A 265 5.50 -0.21 -18.11
N ARG A 266 6.16 0.69 -17.37
CA ARG A 266 7.52 0.56 -16.84
C ARG A 266 7.44 0.23 -15.34
N PRO A 267 8.48 -0.30 -14.68
CA PRO A 267 8.42 -0.52 -13.23
C PRO A 267 8.36 0.80 -12.46
N ASN A 268 7.70 0.75 -11.31
CA ASN A 268 7.60 1.86 -10.36
C ASN A 268 8.69 1.78 -9.29
N ALA A 269 8.92 2.89 -8.58
CA ALA A 269 9.79 2.99 -7.41
C ALA A 269 9.46 4.28 -6.63
N SER A 270 9.80 4.34 -5.34
CA SER A 270 9.48 5.47 -4.45
C SER A 270 9.88 6.85 -4.99
N TYR A 271 10.98 6.97 -5.75
CA TYR A 271 11.39 8.27 -6.34
C TYR A 271 10.44 8.81 -7.41
N LEU A 272 9.53 7.98 -7.95
CA LEU A 272 8.51 8.40 -8.91
C LEU A 272 7.26 8.97 -8.24
N MET A 273 7.15 8.86 -6.92
CA MET A 273 6.04 9.42 -6.15
C MET A 273 5.89 10.94 -6.34
N THR A 274 6.95 11.64 -6.78
CA THR A 274 6.89 13.07 -7.11
C THR A 274 5.77 13.40 -8.12
N HIS A 275 5.48 12.49 -9.06
CA HIS A 275 4.36 12.64 -10.00
C HIS A 275 3.01 12.52 -9.30
N THR A 276 2.88 11.55 -8.39
CA THR A 276 1.68 11.35 -7.58
C THR A 276 1.40 12.55 -6.69
N VAL A 277 2.40 13.03 -5.95
CA VAL A 277 2.29 14.20 -5.06
C VAL A 277 1.85 15.44 -5.82
N ARG A 278 2.43 15.71 -7.00
CA ARG A 278 2.04 16.86 -7.84
C ARG A 278 0.60 16.74 -8.33
N ALA A 279 0.16 15.55 -8.71
CA ALA A 279 -1.23 15.34 -9.13
C ALA A 279 -2.22 15.48 -7.96
N VAL A 280 -1.86 15.02 -6.76
CA VAL A 280 -2.65 15.23 -5.54
C VAL A 280 -2.72 16.72 -5.18
N ALA A 281 -1.60 17.46 -5.21
CA ALA A 281 -1.60 18.91 -4.97
C ALA A 281 -2.53 19.66 -5.93
N VAL A 282 -2.49 19.31 -7.22
CA VAL A 282 -3.41 19.87 -8.24
C VAL A 282 -4.86 19.51 -7.94
N ALA A 283 -5.15 18.26 -7.57
CA ALA A 283 -6.50 17.84 -7.23
C ALA A 283 -7.02 18.62 -6.01
N LEU A 284 -6.22 18.77 -4.95
CA LEU A 284 -6.58 19.52 -3.74
C LEU A 284 -6.64 21.04 -3.95
N GLY A 285 -6.20 21.56 -5.12
CA GLY A 285 -6.10 23.00 -5.36
C GLY A 285 -5.06 23.70 -4.47
N MET A 286 -4.04 22.98 -4.02
CA MET A 286 -3.00 23.47 -3.12
C MET A 286 -1.71 23.78 -3.89
N GLU A 287 -0.94 24.74 -3.39
CA GLU A 287 0.45 24.90 -3.81
C GLU A 287 1.27 23.67 -3.38
N LEU A 288 2.23 23.26 -4.21
CA LEU A 288 2.94 21.99 -4.04
C LEU A 288 3.69 21.89 -2.70
N THR A 289 4.36 22.96 -2.27
CA THR A 289 5.06 23.00 -0.99
C THR A 289 4.10 22.84 0.18
N GLN A 290 2.95 23.51 0.14
CA GLN A 290 1.89 23.36 1.14
C GLN A 290 1.31 21.94 1.15
N ALA A 291 1.07 21.34 -0.02
CA ALA A 291 0.59 19.96 -0.13
C ALA A 291 1.60 18.96 0.46
N CYS A 292 2.89 19.10 0.15
CA CYS A 292 3.94 18.26 0.75
C CYS A 292 3.96 18.38 2.28
N GLN A 293 3.88 19.60 2.81
CA GLN A 293 3.86 19.84 4.25
C GLN A 293 2.63 19.22 4.93
N GLN A 294 1.45 19.35 4.31
CA GLN A 294 0.22 18.76 4.80
C GLN A 294 0.29 17.23 4.80
N ILE A 295 0.70 16.62 3.68
CA ILE A 295 0.85 15.16 3.56
C ILE A 295 1.84 14.64 4.60
N MET A 296 2.99 15.30 4.78
CA MET A 296 3.97 14.93 5.81
C MET A 296 3.39 15.03 7.23
N ALA A 297 2.58 16.06 7.52
CA ALA A 297 1.89 16.17 8.81
C ALA A 297 0.88 15.03 9.01
N ASN A 298 0.16 14.65 7.95
CA ASN A 298 -0.77 13.51 7.97
C ASN A 298 -0.03 12.20 8.23
N THR A 299 1.05 11.91 7.49
CA THR A 299 1.91 10.73 7.72
C THR A 299 2.39 10.69 9.18
N ARG A 300 2.82 11.81 9.75
CA ARG A 300 3.27 11.85 11.16
C ARG A 300 2.17 11.57 12.17
N ARG A 301 0.95 12.03 11.91
CA ARG A 301 -0.21 11.70 12.76
C ARG A 301 -0.55 10.22 12.72
N VAL A 302 -0.40 9.58 11.57
CA VAL A 302 -0.71 8.16 11.41
C VAL A 302 0.41 7.27 11.94
N TYR A 303 1.63 7.46 11.47
CA TYR A 303 2.71 6.49 11.65
C TYR A 303 3.84 6.98 12.57
N GLY A 304 3.77 8.22 13.06
CA GLY A 304 4.87 8.86 13.77
C GLY A 304 6.02 9.26 12.83
N ALA A 305 7.24 9.27 13.36
CA ALA A 305 8.42 9.78 12.66
C ALA A 305 9.66 8.90 12.85
N TRP A 306 9.57 7.61 12.49
CA TRP A 306 10.62 6.60 12.73
C TRP A 306 11.97 6.90 12.05
N TRP A 307 11.96 7.72 11.00
CA TRP A 307 13.15 8.04 10.20
C TRP A 307 13.99 9.18 10.78
N GLN A 308 13.60 9.70 11.95
CA GLN A 308 14.29 10.78 12.67
C GLN A 308 15.31 10.26 13.68
#